data_AF-A0A840EUV7-F1
#
_entry.id   AF-A0A840EUV7-F1
#
_cell.length_a   1.000
_cell.length_b   1.000
_cell.length_c   1.000
_cell.angle_alpha   90.00
_cell.angle_beta   90.00
_cell.angle_gamma   90.00
#
_symmetry.space_group_name_H-M   'P 1'
#
loop_
_entity.id
_entity.type
_entity.pdbx_description
1 polymer ?
#
loop_
_entity_poly.entity_id
_entity_poly.type
_entity_poly.pdbx_seq_one_letter_code
_entity_poly.pdbx_strand_id
1 'polypeptide(L)'
;MKKVIILFCVFVFPIQFYAQFQATIYNEQEKQIHKLKEERTKIPQEEKEHLKDKFILIQARLDKNEITPEEAETLKQQAAQKHALNIENKLNIIDESIAYLERNMDGGRRHVEVNFNSIIFDDDMVLRDSIPKRTQSGIVLSFGLNNAIQEDGGLDKSPYKIGGSKYFELGYEFQTNLGKQGLVRFKYGLSFQFNGLKPEKNNYFVEKDEQTVLEEFPHHLKKAKLRMDNLVIPFHIEFGPSKVAYNSSKAYFLNDKFKIGLGGYAGVNLNTVQKLKYKENGNSRKTKHKESYNTNNFIYGLSGYIGYDWLTVFVKYDCNTLFRDNPNEEHNISAGLRFSLY
;
A
#
# COMPACT_ATOMS: atom_id res chain seq x y z
N MET A 1 -59.68 -6.01 -29.90
CA MET A 1 -59.33 -7.09 -28.95
C MET A 1 -58.13 -7.94 -29.40
N LYS A 2 -58.13 -8.56 -30.60
CA LYS A 2 -56.99 -9.38 -31.08
C LYS A 2 -55.61 -8.66 -31.08
N LYS A 3 -55.55 -7.37 -31.44
CA LYS A 3 -54.29 -6.59 -31.43
C LYS A 3 -53.75 -6.27 -30.02
N VAL A 4 -54.63 -6.16 -29.01
CA VAL A 4 -54.24 -5.89 -27.61
C VAL A 4 -53.72 -7.18 -26.95
N ILE A 5 -54.31 -8.33 -27.28
CA ILE A 5 -53.86 -9.65 -26.79
C ILE A 5 -52.48 -10.00 -27.34
N ILE A 6 -52.21 -9.72 -28.63
CA ILE A 6 -50.90 -9.94 -29.23
C ILE A 6 -49.83 -9.04 -28.60
N LEU A 7 -50.16 -7.76 -28.32
CA LEU A 7 -49.24 -6.84 -27.66
C LEU A 7 -48.94 -7.29 -26.21
N PHE A 8 -49.94 -7.79 -25.48
CA PHE A 8 -49.77 -8.30 -24.11
C PHE A 8 -48.91 -9.58 -24.08
N CYS A 9 -49.10 -10.50 -25.03
CA CYS A 9 -48.27 -11.71 -25.14
C CYS A 9 -46.79 -11.40 -25.44
N VAL A 10 -46.50 -10.36 -26.24
CA VAL A 10 -45.11 -9.97 -26.59
C VAL A 10 -44.36 -9.38 -25.39
N PHE A 11 -45.04 -8.77 -24.41
CA PHE A 11 -44.41 -8.24 -23.20
C PHE A 11 -44.34 -9.23 -22.05
N VAL A 12 -45.32 -10.14 -21.88
CA VAL A 12 -45.35 -11.08 -20.75
C VAL A 12 -44.39 -12.27 -20.94
N PHE A 13 -44.23 -12.77 -22.17
CA PHE A 13 -43.34 -13.91 -22.45
C PHE A 13 -41.85 -13.66 -22.12
N PRO A 14 -41.23 -12.52 -22.49
CA PRO A 14 -39.83 -12.26 -22.15
C PRO A 14 -39.61 -12.03 -20.64
N ILE A 15 -40.59 -11.51 -19.91
CA ILE A 15 -40.50 -11.35 -18.45
C ILE A 15 -40.51 -12.72 -17.76
N GLN A 16 -41.38 -13.63 -18.20
CA GLN A 16 -41.46 -14.98 -17.65
C GLN A 16 -40.20 -15.80 -17.95
N PHE A 17 -39.65 -15.66 -19.17
CA PHE A 17 -38.38 -16.28 -19.55
C PHE A 17 -37.20 -15.72 -18.73
N TYR A 18 -37.18 -14.40 -18.48
CA TYR A 18 -36.15 -13.76 -17.67
C TYR A 18 -36.22 -14.20 -16.19
N ALA A 19 -37.43 -14.34 -15.64
CA ALA A 19 -37.64 -14.84 -14.29
C ALA A 19 -37.23 -16.31 -14.13
N GLN A 20 -37.58 -17.17 -15.10
CA GLN A 20 -37.15 -18.58 -15.12
C GLN A 20 -35.62 -18.70 -15.23
N PHE A 21 -34.99 -17.85 -16.04
CA PHE A 21 -33.54 -17.81 -16.21
C PHE A 21 -32.81 -17.37 -14.92
N GLN A 22 -33.29 -16.31 -14.24
CA GLN A 22 -32.75 -15.90 -12.95
C GLN A 22 -32.94 -16.95 -11.86
N ALA A 23 -34.12 -17.58 -11.79
CA ALA A 23 -34.38 -18.66 -10.84
C ALA A 23 -33.44 -19.87 -11.06
N THR A 24 -33.08 -20.16 -12.31
CA THR A 24 -32.14 -21.23 -12.65
C THR A 24 -30.72 -20.90 -12.17
N ILE A 25 -30.24 -19.67 -12.39
CA ILE A 25 -28.93 -19.21 -11.90
C ILE A 25 -28.87 -19.23 -10.37
N TYR A 26 -29.91 -18.75 -9.70
CA TYR A 26 -30.00 -18.74 -8.24
C TYR A 26 -29.91 -20.16 -7.67
N ASN A 27 -30.68 -21.09 -8.25
CA ASN A 27 -30.65 -22.51 -7.85
C ASN A 27 -29.28 -23.18 -8.08
N GLU A 28 -28.52 -22.79 -9.11
CA GLU A 28 -27.17 -23.31 -9.34
C GLU A 28 -26.16 -22.78 -8.31
N GLN A 29 -26.23 -21.50 -7.96
CA GLN A 29 -25.36 -20.89 -6.95
C GLN A 29 -25.63 -21.47 -5.55
N GLU A 30 -26.88 -21.70 -5.18
CA GLU A 30 -27.23 -22.37 -3.92
C GLU A 30 -26.65 -23.79 -3.86
N LYS A 31 -26.73 -24.56 -4.96
CA LYS A 31 -26.12 -25.89 -5.04
C LYS A 31 -24.60 -25.85 -4.89
N GLN A 32 -23.93 -24.84 -5.45
CA GLN A 32 -22.49 -24.68 -5.29
C GLN A 32 -22.12 -24.33 -3.84
N ILE A 33 -22.84 -23.39 -3.21
CA ILE A 33 -22.62 -23.04 -1.80
C ILE A 33 -22.84 -24.25 -0.90
N HIS A 34 -23.85 -25.08 -1.17
CA HIS A 34 -24.09 -26.30 -0.41
C HIS A 34 -22.89 -27.26 -0.49
N LYS A 35 -22.36 -27.52 -1.69
CA LYS A 35 -21.17 -28.36 -1.89
C LYS A 35 -19.95 -27.82 -1.13
N LEU A 36 -19.73 -26.50 -1.20
CA LEU A 36 -18.62 -25.85 -0.49
C LEU A 36 -18.75 -25.98 1.03
N LYS A 37 -19.98 -25.86 1.57
CA LYS A 37 -20.26 -26.08 2.99
C LYS A 37 -19.99 -27.53 3.40
N GLU A 38 -20.31 -28.51 2.55
CA GLU A 38 -19.96 -29.91 2.80
C GLU A 38 -18.45 -30.14 2.78
N GLU A 39 -17.72 -29.65 1.77
CA GLU A 39 -16.26 -29.78 1.68
C GLU A 39 -15.55 -29.12 2.88
N ARG A 40 -16.06 -27.97 3.34
CA ARG A 40 -15.57 -27.29 4.56
C ARG A 40 -15.51 -28.22 5.77
N THR A 41 -16.47 -29.14 5.89
CA THR A 41 -16.54 -30.08 7.02
C THR A 41 -15.59 -31.26 6.87
N LYS A 42 -15.25 -31.66 5.64
CA LYS A 42 -14.40 -32.82 5.34
C LYS A 42 -12.91 -32.52 5.45
N ILE A 43 -12.48 -31.33 5.01
CA ILE A 43 -11.05 -30.94 4.99
C ILE A 43 -10.31 -31.16 6.32
N PRO A 44 -10.87 -30.76 7.48
CA PRO A 44 -10.19 -31.00 8.76
C PRO A 44 -10.06 -32.49 9.10
N GLN A 45 -10.95 -33.34 8.60
CA GLN A 45 -10.91 -34.79 8.82
C GLN A 45 -9.84 -35.42 7.92
N GLU A 46 -9.86 -35.10 6.63
CA GLU A 46 -8.89 -35.60 5.64
C GLU A 46 -7.44 -35.20 6.00
N GLU A 47 -7.20 -33.94 6.36
CA GLU A 47 -5.84 -33.50 6.75
C GLU A 47 -5.35 -34.15 8.06
N LYS A 48 -6.27 -34.50 8.98
CA LYS A 48 -5.91 -35.26 10.19
C LYS A 48 -5.56 -36.71 9.86
N GLU A 49 -6.24 -37.32 8.90
CA GLU A 49 -5.93 -38.67 8.41
C GLU A 49 -4.54 -38.68 7.74
N HIS A 50 -4.26 -37.74 6.84
CA HIS A 50 -2.95 -37.61 6.22
C HIS A 50 -1.82 -37.35 7.25
N LEU A 51 -2.08 -36.54 8.27
CA LEU A 51 -1.13 -36.33 9.37
C LEU A 51 -0.83 -37.63 10.12
N LYS A 52 -1.87 -38.43 10.38
CA LYS A 52 -1.75 -39.73 11.06
C LYS A 52 -0.90 -40.69 10.23
N ASP A 53 -1.15 -40.79 8.92
CA ASP A 53 -0.35 -41.62 8.02
C ASP A 53 1.11 -41.17 7.97
N LYS A 54 1.35 -39.86 7.97
CA LYS A 54 2.71 -39.30 8.03
C LYS A 54 3.41 -39.66 9.33
N PHE A 55 2.71 -39.62 10.45
CA PHE A 55 3.26 -40.02 11.75
C PHE A 55 3.61 -41.51 11.79
N ILE A 56 2.76 -42.37 11.20
CA ILE A 56 3.03 -43.81 11.07
C ILE A 56 4.31 -44.03 10.24
N LEU A 57 4.47 -43.31 9.12
CA LEU A 57 5.67 -43.40 8.29
C LEU A 57 6.94 -42.96 9.05
N ILE A 58 6.87 -41.84 9.78
CA ILE A 58 8.01 -41.36 10.58
C ILE A 58 8.35 -42.37 11.67
N GLN A 59 7.34 -42.95 12.33
CA GLN A 59 7.56 -43.97 13.35
C GLN A 59 8.23 -45.23 12.77
N ALA A 60 7.77 -45.70 11.60
CA ALA A 60 8.38 -46.85 10.94
C ALA A 60 9.86 -46.62 10.56
N ARG A 61 10.25 -45.37 10.24
CA ARG A 61 11.65 -45.01 9.97
C ARG A 61 12.49 -44.96 11.25
N LEU A 62 11.91 -44.49 12.35
CA LEU A 62 12.54 -44.52 13.66
C LEU A 62 12.77 -45.97 14.13
N ASP A 63 11.78 -46.85 13.97
CA ASP A 63 11.87 -48.26 14.37
C ASP A 63 12.95 -49.03 13.57
N LYS A 64 13.25 -48.57 12.34
CA LYS A 64 14.33 -49.09 11.49
C LYS A 64 15.70 -48.46 11.77
N ASN A 65 15.81 -47.58 12.77
CA ASN A 65 17.01 -46.79 13.07
C ASN A 65 17.52 -45.95 11.87
N GLU A 66 16.65 -45.55 10.93
CA GLU A 66 17.00 -44.68 9.81
C GLU A 66 17.12 -43.20 10.21
N ILE A 67 16.51 -42.83 11.34
CA ILE A 67 16.47 -41.47 11.91
C ILE A 67 16.61 -41.55 13.43
N THR A 68 17.05 -40.47 14.06
CA THR A 68 17.14 -40.37 15.52
C THR A 68 15.79 -40.00 16.16
N PRO A 69 15.59 -40.25 17.47
CA PRO A 69 14.37 -39.81 18.18
C PRO A 69 14.14 -38.29 18.10
N GLU A 70 15.20 -37.49 18.19
CA GLU A 70 15.14 -36.02 18.11
C GLU A 70 14.73 -35.54 16.70
N GLU A 71 15.27 -36.18 15.66
CA GLU A 71 14.86 -35.93 14.27
C GLU A 71 13.41 -36.34 14.02
N ALA A 72 12.97 -37.48 14.57
CA ALA A 72 11.60 -37.94 14.44
C ALA A 72 10.60 -36.97 15.10
N GLU A 73 10.93 -36.42 16.27
CA GLU A 73 10.11 -35.42 16.96
C GLU A 73 10.03 -34.12 16.15
N THR A 74 11.18 -33.65 15.63
CA THR A 74 11.24 -32.47 14.76
C THR A 74 10.38 -32.64 13.50
N LEU A 75 10.46 -33.80 12.85
CA LEU A 75 9.65 -34.12 11.66
C LEU A 75 8.15 -34.21 11.97
N LYS A 76 7.77 -34.76 13.13
CA LYS A 76 6.38 -34.80 13.58
C LYS A 76 5.84 -33.38 13.82
N GLN A 77 6.64 -32.52 14.46
CA GLN A 77 6.27 -31.11 14.69
C GLN A 77 6.09 -30.34 13.37
N GLN A 78 7.04 -30.49 12.42
CA GLN A 78 6.94 -29.88 11.10
C GLN A 78 5.72 -30.38 10.32
N ALA A 79 5.42 -31.68 10.38
CA ALA A 79 4.24 -32.25 9.75
C ALA A 79 2.95 -31.69 10.39
N ALA A 80 2.88 -31.62 11.72
CA ALA A 80 1.72 -31.05 12.41
C ALA A 80 1.47 -29.58 12.03
N GLN A 81 2.54 -28.76 12.00
CA GLN A 81 2.46 -27.37 11.54
C GLN A 81 1.98 -27.26 10.09
N LYS A 82 2.50 -28.12 9.20
CA LYS A 82 2.09 -28.18 7.80
C LYS A 82 0.60 -28.51 7.65
N HIS A 83 0.11 -29.55 8.31
CA HIS A 83 -1.29 -29.96 8.21
C HIS A 83 -2.24 -28.95 8.87
N ALA A 84 -1.86 -28.34 9.99
CA ALA A 84 -2.62 -27.25 10.59
C ALA A 84 -2.78 -26.06 9.62
N LEU A 85 -1.70 -25.70 8.93
CA LEU A 85 -1.70 -24.62 7.95
C LEU A 85 -2.54 -24.96 6.70
N ASN A 86 -2.48 -26.21 6.22
CA ASN A 86 -3.31 -26.70 5.13
C ASN A 86 -4.81 -26.58 5.45
N ILE A 87 -5.21 -26.98 6.67
CA ILE A 87 -6.59 -26.87 7.14
C ILE A 87 -7.03 -25.41 7.10
N GLU A 88 -6.26 -24.51 7.73
CA GLU A 88 -6.60 -23.09 7.76
C GLU A 88 -6.75 -22.49 6.35
N ASN A 89 -5.83 -22.81 5.44
CA ASN A 89 -5.82 -22.28 4.07
C ASN A 89 -6.99 -22.79 3.23
N LYS A 90 -7.23 -24.11 3.24
CA LYS A 90 -8.35 -24.72 2.49
C LYS A 90 -9.70 -24.19 3.00
N LEU A 91 -9.85 -24.03 4.31
CA LEU A 91 -11.05 -23.42 4.90
C LEU A 91 -11.23 -21.96 4.47
N ASN A 92 -10.16 -21.15 4.45
CA ASN A 92 -10.21 -19.77 4.00
C ASN A 92 -10.66 -19.65 2.53
N ILE A 93 -10.13 -20.48 1.64
CA ILE A 93 -10.52 -20.49 0.22
C ILE A 93 -12.01 -20.80 0.06
N ILE A 94 -12.51 -21.78 0.82
CA ILE A 94 -13.93 -22.13 0.82
C ILE A 94 -14.78 -20.98 1.36
N ASP A 95 -14.41 -20.40 2.50
CA ASP A 95 -15.15 -19.30 3.13
C ASP A 95 -15.22 -18.07 2.19
N GLU A 96 -14.12 -17.75 1.49
CA GLU A 96 -14.08 -16.67 0.49
C GLU A 96 -14.93 -16.98 -0.75
N SER A 97 -14.94 -18.25 -1.20
CA SER A 97 -15.74 -18.69 -2.34
C SER A 97 -17.23 -18.62 -2.02
N ILE A 98 -17.65 -19.04 -0.82
CA ILE A 98 -19.02 -18.90 -0.33
C ILE A 98 -19.41 -17.41 -0.29
N ALA A 99 -18.60 -16.56 0.35
CA ALA A 99 -18.89 -15.13 0.45
C ALA A 99 -18.92 -14.42 -0.92
N TYR A 100 -18.17 -14.91 -1.90
CA TYR A 100 -18.26 -14.44 -3.28
C TYR A 100 -19.59 -14.83 -3.93
N LEU A 101 -20.01 -16.10 -3.82
CA LEU A 101 -21.27 -16.59 -4.39
C LEU A 101 -22.48 -15.90 -3.76
N GLU A 102 -22.51 -15.75 -2.43
CA GLU A 102 -23.60 -15.07 -1.71
C GLU A 102 -23.77 -13.61 -2.14
N ARG A 103 -22.68 -12.85 -2.32
CA ARG A 103 -22.73 -11.44 -2.78
C ARG A 103 -23.20 -11.27 -4.22
N ASN A 104 -23.10 -12.31 -5.05
CA ASN A 104 -23.45 -12.25 -6.47
C ASN A 104 -24.76 -13.01 -6.78
N MET A 105 -25.55 -13.37 -5.77
CA MET A 105 -26.87 -13.98 -5.94
C MET A 105 -27.87 -13.07 -6.67
N ASP A 106 -27.74 -11.75 -6.53
CA ASP A 106 -28.74 -10.78 -7.02
C ASP A 106 -28.55 -10.35 -8.51
N GLY A 107 -28.07 -11.26 -9.36
CA GLY A 107 -28.17 -11.07 -10.83
C GLY A 107 -27.02 -10.32 -11.53
N GLY A 108 -25.85 -10.22 -10.89
CA GLY A 108 -24.63 -9.72 -11.54
C GLY A 108 -24.12 -10.71 -12.59
N ARG A 109 -24.36 -10.44 -13.87
CA ARG A 109 -23.92 -11.27 -15.02
C ARG A 109 -22.43 -11.64 -14.94
N ARG A 110 -22.12 -12.84 -14.46
CA ARG A 110 -20.87 -13.56 -14.69
C ARG A 110 -21.08 -15.03 -14.31
N HIS A 111 -21.17 -15.90 -15.31
CA HIS A 111 -20.93 -17.33 -15.09
C HIS A 111 -19.48 -17.44 -14.60
N VAL A 112 -19.30 -17.79 -13.34
CA VAL A 112 -17.99 -18.14 -12.79
C VAL A 112 -18.09 -19.59 -12.35
N GLU A 113 -17.53 -20.48 -13.16
CA GLU A 113 -17.36 -21.88 -12.81
C GLU A 113 -16.14 -21.96 -11.89
N VAL A 114 -16.38 -22.01 -10.56
CA VAL A 114 -15.32 -22.24 -9.59
C VAL A 114 -15.01 -23.73 -9.61
N ASN A 115 -14.09 -24.13 -10.48
CA ASN A 115 -13.67 -25.53 -10.58
C ASN A 115 -12.67 -25.86 -9.45
N PHE A 116 -13.18 -26.40 -8.34
CA PHE A 116 -12.37 -26.82 -7.20
C PHE A 116 -11.40 -27.97 -7.55
N ASN A 117 -11.73 -28.81 -8.53
CA ASN A 117 -10.89 -29.91 -8.97
C ASN A 117 -9.60 -29.47 -9.68
N SER A 118 -9.47 -28.21 -10.13
CA SER A 118 -8.21 -27.72 -10.70
C SER A 118 -7.23 -27.17 -9.67
N ILE A 119 -7.67 -27.01 -8.41
CA ILE A 119 -6.85 -26.54 -7.28
C ILE A 119 -6.25 -27.72 -6.50
N ILE A 120 -6.79 -28.93 -6.68
CA ILE A 120 -6.36 -30.12 -5.96
C ILE A 120 -5.91 -31.19 -6.97
N PHE A 121 -4.66 -31.63 -6.83
CA PHE A 121 -3.99 -32.77 -7.47
C PHE A 121 -3.23 -32.50 -8.78
N ASP A 122 -1.96 -32.12 -8.63
CA ASP A 122 -0.89 -32.69 -9.45
C ASP A 122 0.15 -33.27 -8.47
N ASP A 123 0.40 -34.58 -8.60
CA ASP A 123 1.16 -35.43 -7.64
C ASP A 123 2.69 -35.28 -7.80
N ASP A 124 3.13 -34.44 -8.74
CA ASP A 124 4.54 -34.08 -8.96
C ASP A 124 4.90 -32.78 -8.22
N MET A 125 5.25 -32.95 -6.94
CA MET A 125 5.46 -31.87 -5.96
C MET A 125 6.78 -31.11 -6.18
N VAL A 126 6.87 -30.28 -7.21
CA VAL A 126 7.72 -29.07 -7.12
C VAL A 126 7.04 -28.14 -6.13
N LEU A 127 7.69 -27.83 -5.01
CA LEU A 127 7.23 -26.93 -3.94
C LEU A 127 6.68 -25.61 -4.52
N ARG A 128 5.37 -25.53 -4.74
CA ARG A 128 4.67 -24.30 -5.09
C ARG A 128 4.22 -23.63 -3.80
N ASP A 129 4.77 -22.44 -3.53
CA ASP A 129 4.39 -21.64 -2.37
C ASP A 129 3.01 -21.02 -2.66
N SER A 130 1.95 -21.72 -2.23
CA SER A 130 0.55 -21.31 -2.42
C SER A 130 0.15 -20.14 -1.51
N ILE A 131 1.05 -19.68 -0.63
CA ILE A 131 0.80 -18.62 0.34
C ILE A 131 1.34 -17.30 -0.19
N PRO A 132 0.48 -16.28 -0.41
CA PRO A 132 0.96 -14.98 -0.80
C PRO A 132 1.71 -14.34 0.37
N LYS A 133 2.95 -13.89 0.10
CA LYS A 133 3.75 -13.18 1.11
C LYS A 133 2.96 -11.99 1.66
N ARG A 134 2.73 -12.01 2.98
CA ARG A 134 1.96 -10.96 3.68
C ARG A 134 2.65 -9.60 3.66
N THR A 135 3.98 -9.61 3.64
CA THR A 135 4.81 -8.42 3.59
C THR A 135 5.55 -8.38 2.26
N GLN A 136 5.35 -7.29 1.54
CA GLN A 136 6.10 -6.93 0.34
C GLN A 136 6.95 -5.71 0.63
N SER A 137 8.03 -5.53 -0.11
CA SER A 137 8.94 -4.39 0.05
C SER A 137 9.13 -3.72 -1.30
N GLY A 138 9.09 -2.40 -1.33
CA GLY A 138 9.16 -1.64 -2.56
C GLY A 138 9.93 -0.35 -2.42
N ILE A 139 10.30 0.21 -3.58
CA ILE A 139 10.87 1.55 -3.66
C ILE A 139 9.71 2.53 -3.84
N VAL A 140 9.76 3.62 -3.08
CA VAL A 140 8.85 4.74 -3.23
C VAL A 140 9.63 5.94 -3.73
N LEU A 141 9.13 6.54 -4.81
CA LEU A 141 9.66 7.77 -5.34
C LEU A 141 8.54 8.79 -5.39
N SER A 142 8.76 9.98 -4.83
CA SER A 142 7.77 11.05 -4.88
C SER A 142 8.41 12.35 -5.33
N PHE A 143 7.69 13.12 -6.13
CA PHE A 143 8.12 14.46 -6.53
C PHE A 143 6.92 15.40 -6.56
N GLY A 144 7.18 16.66 -6.27
CA GLY A 144 6.12 17.64 -6.17
C GLY A 144 6.61 19.03 -5.85
N LEU A 145 5.69 19.81 -5.30
CA LEU A 145 5.94 21.14 -4.81
C LEU A 145 6.00 21.09 -3.28
N ASN A 146 6.90 21.89 -2.72
CA ASN A 146 6.96 22.15 -1.29
C ASN A 146 6.67 23.63 -1.08
N ASN A 147 6.03 24.00 0.01
CA ASN A 147 5.88 25.37 0.44
C ASN A 147 5.81 25.40 1.98
N ALA A 148 5.68 26.59 2.59
CA ALA A 148 5.35 26.71 3.99
C ALA A 148 4.15 27.64 4.16
N ILE A 149 3.29 27.33 5.12
CA ILE A 149 2.08 28.07 5.46
C ILE A 149 2.31 28.76 6.80
N GLN A 150 1.90 30.02 6.91
CA GLN A 150 1.93 30.79 8.15
C GLN A 150 0.54 30.74 8.82
N GLU A 151 0.46 30.84 10.15
CA GLU A 151 -0.83 30.76 10.88
C GLU A 151 -1.87 31.80 10.42
N ASP A 152 -1.41 32.96 9.96
CA ASP A 152 -2.23 34.12 9.56
C ASP A 152 -2.45 34.24 8.04
N GLY A 153 -1.99 33.26 7.27
CA GLY A 153 -1.95 33.32 5.81
C GLY A 153 -1.94 31.97 5.10
N GLY A 154 -2.95 31.75 4.25
CA GLY A 154 -2.92 30.64 3.30
C GLY A 154 -1.74 30.72 2.32
N LEU A 155 -1.58 29.71 1.46
CA LEU A 155 -0.45 29.57 0.52
C LEU A 155 -0.13 30.82 -0.32
N ASP A 156 -1.13 31.66 -0.62
CA ASP A 156 -0.96 32.89 -1.40
C ASP A 156 -0.16 33.98 -0.67
N LYS A 157 -0.12 33.94 0.67
CA LYS A 157 0.66 34.86 1.49
C LYS A 157 2.06 34.34 1.81
N SER A 158 2.38 33.12 1.40
CA SER A 158 3.70 32.54 1.66
C SER A 158 4.79 33.35 0.96
N PRO A 159 5.92 33.62 1.65
CA PRO A 159 7.05 34.32 1.05
C PRO A 159 7.88 33.42 0.10
N TYR A 160 7.33 32.28 -0.33
CA TYR A 160 8.01 31.29 -1.17
C TYR A 160 7.30 31.05 -2.50
N LYS A 161 8.09 31.08 -3.59
CA LYS A 161 7.61 30.81 -4.95
C LYS A 161 7.14 29.36 -5.06
N ILE A 162 5.84 29.15 -5.32
CA ILE A 162 5.22 27.83 -5.47
C ILE A 162 5.98 26.96 -6.49
N GLY A 163 6.11 27.39 -7.75
CA GLY A 163 6.80 26.60 -8.80
C GLY A 163 8.32 26.48 -8.63
N GLY A 164 8.91 27.31 -7.76
CA GLY A 164 10.35 27.29 -7.46
C GLY A 164 10.73 26.35 -6.32
N SER A 165 9.75 26.03 -5.48
CA SER A 165 9.89 25.28 -4.25
C SER A 165 9.47 23.84 -4.52
N LYS A 166 10.42 22.92 -4.43
CA LYS A 166 10.30 21.55 -4.97
C LYS A 166 10.52 20.54 -3.88
N TYR A 167 9.71 19.49 -3.92
CA TYR A 167 9.80 18.29 -3.09
C TYR A 167 10.34 17.12 -3.89
N PHE A 168 11.19 16.31 -3.26
CA PHE A 168 11.59 15.00 -3.77
C PHE A 168 11.74 14.04 -2.59
N GLU A 169 11.32 12.80 -2.77
CA GLU A 169 11.46 11.73 -1.80
C GLU A 169 11.86 10.44 -2.48
N LEU A 170 12.80 9.72 -1.86
CA LEU A 170 13.17 8.36 -2.21
C LEU A 170 13.14 7.53 -0.93
N GLY A 171 12.31 6.49 -0.91
CA GLY A 171 12.14 5.63 0.24
C GLY A 171 12.14 4.15 -0.11
N TYR A 172 12.39 3.35 0.91
CA TYR A 172 12.19 1.91 0.88
C TYR A 172 11.11 1.58 1.91
N GLU A 173 9.98 1.05 1.44
CA GLU A 173 8.81 0.81 2.26
C GLU A 173 8.45 -0.68 2.27
N PHE A 174 8.00 -1.14 3.42
CA PHE A 174 7.35 -2.42 3.62
C PHE A 174 5.84 -2.21 3.66
N GLN A 175 5.12 -3.12 3.04
CA GLN A 175 3.67 -3.17 3.04
C GLN A 175 3.23 -4.51 3.60
N THR A 176 2.59 -4.50 4.75
CA THR A 176 2.08 -5.70 5.44
C THR A 176 0.55 -5.72 5.42
N ASN A 177 -0.03 -6.79 4.87
CA ASN A 177 -1.47 -6.98 4.86
C ASN A 177 -1.97 -7.33 6.27
N LEU A 178 -2.93 -6.58 6.80
CA LEU A 178 -3.48 -6.79 8.15
C LEU A 178 -4.69 -7.73 8.17
N GLY A 179 -5.34 -7.98 7.03
CA GLY A 179 -6.48 -8.89 6.90
C GLY A 179 -6.25 -10.00 5.88
N LYS A 180 -7.11 -11.03 5.90
CA LYS A 180 -7.07 -12.15 4.93
C LYS A 180 -7.26 -11.66 3.48
N GLN A 181 -8.17 -10.71 3.28
CA GLN A 181 -8.51 -10.14 1.96
C GLN A 181 -7.56 -9.03 1.49
N GLY A 182 -6.54 -8.66 2.27
CA GLY A 182 -5.58 -7.59 1.91
C GLY A 182 -6.18 -6.19 1.76
N LEU A 183 -7.43 -5.96 2.18
CA LEU A 183 -8.14 -4.67 2.04
C LEU A 183 -7.49 -3.54 2.83
N VAL A 184 -6.88 -3.88 3.96
CA VAL A 184 -6.20 -2.98 4.88
C VAL A 184 -4.74 -3.40 4.98
N ARG A 185 -3.84 -2.45 4.77
CA ARG A 185 -2.40 -2.67 4.73
C ARG A 185 -1.70 -1.66 5.61
N PHE A 186 -0.78 -2.13 6.43
CA PHE A 186 0.11 -1.26 7.18
C PHE A 186 1.39 -1.07 6.37
N LYS A 187 1.73 0.19 6.12
CA LYS A 187 2.93 0.57 5.38
C LYS A 187 3.86 1.32 6.30
N TYR A 188 5.13 0.95 6.27
CA TYR A 188 6.17 1.56 7.09
C TYR A 188 7.51 1.44 6.38
N GLY A 189 8.44 2.34 6.65
CA GLY A 189 9.71 2.30 5.91
C GLY A 189 10.73 3.32 6.36
N LEU A 190 11.65 3.63 5.45
CA LEU A 190 12.65 4.66 5.62
C LEU A 190 12.75 5.48 4.33
N SER A 191 12.66 6.80 4.45
CA SER A 191 12.64 7.72 3.31
C SER A 191 13.61 8.88 3.50
N PHE A 192 14.36 9.20 2.45
CA PHE A 192 15.08 10.45 2.32
C PHE A 192 14.19 11.48 1.61
N GLN A 193 13.99 12.63 2.23
CA GLN A 193 13.20 13.73 1.69
C GLN A 193 14.09 14.95 1.46
N PHE A 194 13.80 15.67 0.38
CA PHE A 194 14.47 16.89 0.00
C PHE A 194 13.42 17.99 -0.14
N ASN A 195 13.21 18.71 0.95
CA ASN A 195 12.24 19.79 1.01
C ASN A 195 12.95 21.07 0.58
N GLY A 196 12.40 21.75 -0.42
CA GLY A 196 13.07 22.89 -1.02
C GLY A 196 12.20 24.11 -1.08
N LEU A 197 12.66 25.22 -0.50
CA LEU A 197 11.97 26.51 -0.50
C LEU A 197 12.76 27.54 -1.30
N LYS A 198 12.07 28.25 -2.20
CA LYS A 198 12.64 29.35 -2.99
C LYS A 198 11.96 30.64 -2.56
N PRO A 199 12.70 31.58 -1.94
CA PRO A 199 12.16 32.89 -1.60
C PRO A 199 11.59 33.63 -2.81
N GLU A 200 10.54 34.39 -2.54
CA GLU A 200 10.01 35.46 -3.36
C GLU A 200 11.09 36.53 -3.64
N LYS A 201 10.88 37.32 -4.69
CA LYS A 201 11.73 38.48 -5.03
C LYS A 201 13.24 38.15 -5.10
N ASN A 202 14.09 39.06 -4.65
CA ASN A 202 15.54 38.96 -4.62
C ASN A 202 16.05 38.59 -3.21
N ASN A 203 15.28 37.78 -2.49
CA ASN A 203 15.56 37.50 -1.09
C ASN A 203 16.35 36.20 -0.87
N TYR A 204 17.02 36.12 0.28
CA TYR A 204 17.73 34.94 0.76
C TYR A 204 17.54 34.80 2.28
N PHE A 205 17.79 33.61 2.80
CA PHE A 205 17.65 33.31 4.23
C PHE A 205 18.89 33.78 4.98
N VAL A 206 18.67 34.49 6.08
CA VAL A 206 19.72 34.95 7.00
C VAL A 206 19.33 34.51 8.40
N GLU A 207 20.27 33.89 9.10
CA GLU A 207 20.15 33.61 10.52
C GLU A 207 20.66 34.83 11.29
N LYS A 208 19.80 35.45 12.10
CA LYS A 208 20.11 36.58 12.98
C LYS A 208 19.73 36.19 14.40
N ASP A 209 20.71 36.19 15.29
CA ASP A 209 20.58 35.70 16.65
C ASP A 209 20.07 34.24 16.66
N GLU A 210 18.83 34.02 17.09
CA GLU A 210 18.14 32.72 17.09
C GLU A 210 16.90 32.74 16.17
N GLN A 211 16.92 33.57 15.12
CA GLN A 211 15.80 33.69 14.18
C GLN A 211 16.27 33.58 12.75
N THR A 212 15.46 32.95 11.90
CA THR A 212 15.69 32.94 10.46
C THR A 212 14.71 33.85 9.76
N VAL A 213 15.25 34.82 9.04
CA VAL A 213 14.48 35.85 8.32
C VAL A 213 14.90 35.91 6.86
N LEU A 214 14.07 36.53 6.02
CA LEU A 214 14.37 36.80 4.63
C LEU A 214 14.90 38.22 4.46
N GLU A 215 16.06 38.35 3.85
CA GLU A 215 16.66 39.65 3.51
C GLU A 215 16.90 39.79 2.02
N GLU A 216 16.98 41.03 1.54
CA GLU A 216 17.33 41.28 0.16
C GLU A 216 18.83 41.01 -0.09
N PHE A 217 19.12 40.26 -1.15
CA PHE A 217 20.50 39.95 -1.52
C PHE A 217 21.13 41.13 -2.29
N PRO A 218 22.39 41.54 -2.01
CA PRO A 218 23.00 42.73 -2.63
C PRO A 218 23.14 42.68 -4.16
N HIS A 219 23.11 41.48 -4.74
CA HIS A 219 23.20 41.28 -6.18
C HIS A 219 21.91 40.68 -6.73
N HIS A 220 21.71 40.77 -8.05
CA HIS A 220 20.57 40.12 -8.69
C HIS A 220 20.71 38.59 -8.67
N LEU A 221 19.83 37.93 -7.90
CA LEU A 221 19.76 36.49 -7.77
C LEU A 221 19.06 35.85 -8.97
N LYS A 222 19.78 35.02 -9.69
CA LYS A 222 19.20 34.04 -10.63
C LYS A 222 18.50 32.90 -9.88
N LYS A 223 18.98 32.56 -8.68
CA LYS A 223 18.44 31.49 -7.83
C LYS A 223 18.78 31.73 -6.37
N ALA A 224 17.78 31.75 -5.49
CA ALA A 224 17.91 31.43 -4.08
C ALA A 224 17.09 30.18 -3.78
N LYS A 225 17.64 29.24 -3.01
CA LYS A 225 16.92 28.05 -2.58
C LYS A 225 17.50 27.54 -1.27
N LEU A 226 16.67 27.43 -0.24
CA LEU A 226 16.94 26.62 0.95
C LEU A 226 16.50 25.19 0.65
N ARG A 227 17.32 24.22 1.02
CA ARG A 227 16.99 22.80 0.89
C ARG A 227 17.30 22.10 2.19
N MET A 228 16.30 21.43 2.73
CA MET A 228 16.36 20.59 3.91
C MET A 228 16.41 19.14 3.45
N ASP A 229 17.45 18.43 3.88
CA ASP A 229 17.67 17.02 3.59
C ASP A 229 17.27 16.23 4.85
N ASN A 230 16.15 15.51 4.79
CA ASN A 230 15.55 14.83 5.95
C ASN A 230 15.60 13.32 5.80
N LEU A 231 15.73 12.61 6.92
CA LEU A 231 15.55 11.17 7.00
C LEU A 231 14.33 10.89 7.87
N VAL A 232 13.32 10.24 7.30
CA VAL A 232 12.05 10.01 7.98
C VAL A 232 11.60 8.56 7.91
N ILE A 233 10.80 8.17 8.88
CA ILE A 233 10.10 6.90 8.97
C ILE A 233 8.62 7.19 8.66
N PRO A 234 8.14 6.92 7.43
CA PRO A 234 6.72 7.00 7.13
C PRO A 234 5.98 5.82 7.75
N PHE A 235 4.72 6.05 8.14
CA PHE A 235 3.79 5.02 8.55
C PHE A 235 2.37 5.35 8.07
N HIS A 236 1.72 4.43 7.39
CA HIS A 236 0.39 4.62 6.80
C HIS A 236 -0.49 3.39 6.97
N ILE A 237 -1.78 3.63 7.17
CA ILE A 237 -2.80 2.63 6.93
C ILE A 237 -3.36 2.88 5.53
N GLU A 238 -3.20 1.90 4.66
CA GLU A 238 -3.66 1.93 3.28
C GLU A 238 -4.88 1.03 3.10
N PHE A 239 -5.94 1.62 2.52
CA PHE A 239 -7.18 0.96 2.17
C PHE A 239 -7.28 0.81 0.67
N GLY A 240 -7.64 -0.38 0.21
CA GLY A 240 -7.96 -0.62 -1.20
C GLY A 240 -8.14 -2.10 -1.50
N PRO A 241 -8.90 -2.48 -2.54
CA PRO A 241 -9.08 -3.87 -2.92
C PRO A 241 -7.74 -4.52 -3.28
N SER A 242 -7.53 -5.74 -2.78
CA SER A 242 -6.42 -6.61 -3.13
C SER A 242 -6.96 -7.88 -3.78
N LYS A 243 -6.17 -8.49 -4.66
CA LYS A 243 -6.46 -9.83 -5.21
C LYS A 243 -5.27 -10.74 -4.98
N VAL A 244 -5.51 -12.00 -4.65
CA VAL A 244 -4.46 -13.00 -4.70
C VAL A 244 -4.28 -13.44 -6.15
N ALA A 245 -3.06 -13.33 -6.66
CA ALA A 245 -2.66 -13.82 -7.97
C ALA A 245 -1.62 -14.93 -7.80
N TYR A 246 -1.56 -15.83 -8.77
CA TYR A 246 -0.68 -17.00 -8.77
C TYR A 246 0.24 -16.93 -9.99
N ASN A 247 1.54 -17.08 -9.79
CA ASN A 247 2.50 -17.39 -10.84
C ASN A 247 2.88 -18.87 -10.75
N SER A 248 3.61 -19.39 -11.74
CA SER A 248 4.07 -20.78 -11.88
C SER A 248 4.77 -21.36 -10.64
N SER A 249 5.24 -20.52 -9.71
CA SER A 249 5.94 -20.93 -8.48
C SER A 249 5.46 -20.28 -7.18
N LYS A 250 4.67 -19.19 -7.20
CA LYS A 250 4.35 -18.38 -6.00
C LYS A 250 3.01 -17.67 -6.10
N ALA A 251 2.29 -17.60 -4.97
CA ALA A 251 1.17 -16.68 -4.79
C ALA A 251 1.67 -15.28 -4.36
N TYR A 252 0.95 -14.21 -4.74
CA TYR A 252 1.23 -12.83 -4.33
C TYR A 252 -0.04 -11.97 -4.31
N PHE A 253 -0.01 -10.89 -3.52
CA PHE A 253 -1.08 -9.91 -3.51
C PHE A 253 -0.87 -8.89 -4.64
N LEU A 254 -1.87 -8.77 -5.50
CA LEU A 254 -1.99 -7.78 -6.56
C LEU A 254 -2.82 -6.60 -6.03
N ASN A 255 -2.20 -5.41 -5.95
CA ASN A 255 -2.77 -4.22 -5.31
C ASN A 255 -3.00 -3.08 -6.33
N ASP A 256 -3.29 -3.46 -7.58
CA ASP A 256 -3.21 -2.61 -8.78
C ASP A 256 -4.50 -1.81 -9.02
N LYS A 257 -5.12 -1.37 -7.94
CA LYS A 257 -6.44 -0.73 -7.96
C LYS A 257 -6.40 0.58 -7.19
N PHE A 258 -7.56 1.23 -7.15
CA PHE A 258 -7.79 2.41 -6.35
C PHE A 258 -7.39 2.18 -4.88
N LYS A 259 -6.67 3.13 -4.30
CA LYS A 259 -6.23 3.08 -2.91
C LYS A 259 -6.16 4.46 -2.27
N ILE A 260 -6.36 4.47 -0.96
CA ILE A 260 -6.22 5.64 -0.10
C ILE A 260 -5.32 5.25 1.06
N GLY A 261 -4.28 6.02 1.31
CA GLY A 261 -3.43 5.87 2.49
C GLY A 261 -3.51 7.09 3.38
N LEU A 262 -3.63 6.86 4.68
CA LEU A 262 -3.64 7.91 5.71
C LEU A 262 -2.65 7.53 6.81
N GLY A 263 -1.89 8.50 7.29
CA GLY A 263 -0.93 8.27 8.34
C GLY A 263 -0.06 9.48 8.60
N GLY A 264 1.20 9.21 8.94
CA GLY A 264 2.15 10.23 9.33
C GLY A 264 3.59 9.81 9.06
N TYR A 265 4.49 10.65 9.53
CA TYR A 265 5.92 10.37 9.52
C TYR A 265 6.57 11.08 10.69
N ALA A 266 7.70 10.54 11.12
CA ALA A 266 8.60 11.17 12.06
C ALA A 266 10.04 10.95 11.62
N GLY A 267 10.93 11.88 11.94
CA GLY A 267 12.31 11.80 11.50
C GLY A 267 13.15 12.98 11.93
N VAL A 268 14.30 13.12 11.26
CA VAL A 268 15.30 14.15 11.59
C VAL A 268 15.72 14.93 10.36
N ASN A 269 15.97 16.21 10.53
CA ASN A 269 16.71 17.02 9.57
C ASN A 269 18.20 16.66 9.69
N LEU A 270 18.80 16.19 8.60
CA LEU A 270 20.21 15.83 8.59
C LEU A 270 21.11 16.99 8.16
N ASN A 271 20.59 17.86 7.29
CA ASN A 271 21.38 18.89 6.65
C ASN A 271 20.50 19.95 6.00
N THR A 272 20.79 21.21 6.26
CA THR A 272 20.16 22.36 5.61
C THR A 272 21.18 23.10 4.74
N VAL A 273 20.82 23.36 3.49
CA VAL A 273 21.71 23.97 2.48
C VAL A 273 21.02 25.11 1.77
N GLN A 274 21.57 26.31 1.90
CA GLN A 274 21.21 27.45 1.07
C GLN A 274 22.07 27.51 -0.19
N LYS A 275 21.42 27.60 -1.35
CA LYS A 275 22.06 27.66 -2.67
C LYS A 275 21.73 29.00 -3.33
N LEU A 276 22.74 29.83 -3.53
CA LEU A 276 22.62 31.12 -4.20
C LEU A 276 23.31 31.07 -5.57
N LYS A 277 22.70 31.67 -6.59
CA LYS A 277 23.32 31.94 -7.88
C LYS A 277 23.05 33.40 -8.26
N TYR A 278 24.09 34.16 -8.50
CA TYR A 278 24.02 35.58 -8.84
C TYR A 278 25.10 35.94 -9.85
N LYS A 279 25.04 37.16 -10.38
CA LYS A 279 26.13 37.75 -11.17
C LYS A 279 26.86 38.78 -10.32
N GLU A 280 28.18 38.75 -10.38
CA GLU A 280 29.07 39.70 -9.72
C GLU A 280 30.16 40.08 -10.73
N ASN A 281 30.32 41.36 -11.03
CA ASN A 281 31.26 41.87 -12.04
C ASN A 281 31.12 41.16 -13.40
N GLY A 282 29.89 40.92 -13.85
CA GLY A 282 29.59 40.21 -15.11
C GLY A 282 29.70 38.68 -15.04
N ASN A 283 30.40 38.13 -14.06
CA ASN A 283 30.65 36.69 -13.91
C ASN A 283 29.54 36.00 -13.11
N SER A 284 29.15 34.79 -13.52
CA SER A 284 28.16 34.01 -12.76
C SER A 284 28.84 33.30 -11.58
N ARG A 285 28.35 33.57 -10.37
CA ARG A 285 28.79 32.90 -9.13
C ARG A 285 27.71 31.96 -8.63
N LYS A 286 28.14 30.89 -7.96
CA LYS A 286 27.26 29.93 -7.29
C LYS A 286 27.87 29.58 -5.94
N THR A 287 27.18 29.92 -4.87
CA THR A 287 27.58 29.58 -3.51
C THR A 287 26.62 28.56 -2.91
N LYS A 288 27.14 27.74 -2.00
CA LYS A 288 26.37 26.79 -1.20
C LYS A 288 26.82 26.94 0.24
N HIS A 289 25.93 27.33 1.12
CA HIS A 289 26.18 27.44 2.54
C HIS A 289 25.44 26.30 3.23
N LYS A 290 26.16 25.53 4.05
CA LYS A 290 25.60 24.47 4.88
C LYS A 290 25.63 24.97 6.31
N GLU A 291 24.45 25.14 6.89
CA GLU A 291 24.25 25.75 8.20
C GLU A 291 22.89 25.29 8.73
N SER A 292 22.63 25.51 10.02
CA SER A 292 21.35 25.14 10.60
C SER A 292 20.20 25.99 10.01
N TYR A 293 20.40 27.29 9.80
CA TYR A 293 19.33 28.24 9.49
C TYR A 293 18.21 28.15 10.52
N ASN A 294 18.59 27.93 11.78
CA ASN A 294 17.69 27.63 12.89
C ASN A 294 16.55 26.64 12.54
N THR A 295 16.80 25.68 11.65
CA THR A 295 15.77 24.71 11.22
C THR A 295 15.51 23.67 12.30
N ASN A 296 14.28 23.16 12.35
CA ASN A 296 13.94 22.14 13.34
C ASN A 296 14.67 20.81 13.04
N ASN A 297 15.36 20.28 14.06
CA ASN A 297 16.12 19.04 13.94
C ASN A 297 15.21 17.81 13.93
N PHE A 298 14.07 17.88 14.62
CA PHE A 298 13.06 16.83 14.62
C PHE A 298 11.90 17.24 13.73
N ILE A 299 11.42 16.30 12.92
CA ILE A 299 10.35 16.55 11.97
C ILE A 299 9.28 15.49 12.17
N TYR A 300 8.03 15.92 12.29
CA TYR A 300 6.90 15.01 12.30
C TYR A 300 5.71 15.66 11.63
N GLY A 301 4.86 14.84 11.02
CA GLY A 301 3.77 15.36 10.23
C GLY A 301 2.73 14.32 9.88
N LEU A 302 1.62 14.84 9.35
CA LEU A 302 0.55 14.05 8.78
C LEU A 302 0.78 13.90 7.28
N SER A 303 0.39 12.75 6.76
CA SER A 303 0.46 12.51 5.32
C SER A 303 -0.66 11.61 4.85
N GLY A 304 -1.17 11.94 3.67
CA GLY A 304 -2.21 11.19 3.00
C GLY A 304 -1.92 11.08 1.52
N TYR A 305 -2.44 10.04 0.89
CA TYR A 305 -2.39 9.87 -0.55
C TYR A 305 -3.60 9.11 -1.07
N ILE A 306 -3.93 9.38 -2.33
CA ILE A 306 -5.04 8.75 -3.06
C ILE A 306 -4.59 8.51 -4.49
N GLY A 307 -4.95 7.36 -5.06
CA GLY A 307 -4.66 7.10 -6.46
C GLY A 307 -4.96 5.68 -6.89
N TYR A 308 -4.28 5.24 -7.95
CA TYR A 308 -4.57 4.00 -8.63
C TYR A 308 -3.26 3.28 -8.97
N ASP A 309 -3.16 2.00 -8.60
CA ASP A 309 -2.02 1.16 -8.95
C ASP A 309 -0.69 1.79 -8.48
N TRP A 310 0.38 1.82 -9.28
CA TRP A 310 1.66 2.37 -8.86
C TRP A 310 1.68 3.90 -8.67
N LEU A 311 0.69 4.65 -9.19
CA LEU A 311 0.66 6.12 -9.19
C LEU A 311 -0.39 6.70 -8.22
N THR A 312 0.05 7.56 -7.31
CA THR A 312 -0.80 8.24 -6.32
C THR A 312 -0.50 9.73 -6.26
N VAL A 313 -1.50 10.53 -5.89
CA VAL A 313 -1.32 11.92 -5.48
C VAL A 313 -1.20 11.95 -3.97
N PHE A 314 -0.19 12.66 -3.45
CA PHE A 314 0.06 12.76 -2.02
C PHE A 314 -0.01 14.21 -1.53
N VAL A 315 -0.32 14.35 -0.24
CA VAL A 315 -0.20 15.59 0.52
C VAL A 315 0.50 15.25 1.85
N LYS A 316 1.44 16.12 2.28
CA LYS A 316 2.12 16.06 3.57
C LYS A 316 2.07 17.43 4.23
N TYR A 317 1.94 17.43 5.55
CA TYR A 317 1.94 18.63 6.37
C TYR A 317 2.82 18.38 7.60
N ASP A 318 3.86 19.20 7.77
CA ASP A 318 4.72 19.17 8.95
C ASP A 318 3.98 19.83 10.12
N CYS A 319 3.74 19.07 11.19
CA CYS A 319 3.09 19.58 12.40
C CYS A 319 4.05 20.43 13.24
N ASN A 320 5.36 20.20 13.13
CA ASN A 320 6.36 21.10 13.69
C ASN A 320 6.58 22.33 12.80
N THR A 321 7.03 23.42 13.41
CA THR A 321 7.49 24.60 12.69
C THR A 321 8.79 24.29 11.92
N LEU A 322 8.97 24.97 10.80
CA LEU A 322 10.13 24.91 9.91
C LEU A 322 11.40 25.43 10.61
N PHE A 323 11.26 26.59 11.25
CA PHE A 323 12.30 27.25 12.04
C PHE A 323 11.92 27.18 13.51
N ARG A 324 12.90 26.92 14.38
CA ARG A 324 12.69 26.85 15.83
C ARG A 324 12.53 28.25 16.40
N ASP A 325 11.65 28.43 17.40
CA ASP A 325 11.60 29.66 18.21
C ASP A 325 11.47 30.97 17.39
N ASN A 326 10.99 30.87 16.15
CA ASN A 326 10.80 31.99 15.24
C ASN A 326 9.45 32.68 15.57
N PRO A 327 9.36 34.02 15.58
CA PRO A 327 8.12 34.72 15.92
C PRO A 327 6.94 34.40 15.00
N ASN A 328 7.24 34.08 13.74
CA ASN A 328 6.24 33.63 12.77
C ASN A 328 6.36 32.12 12.61
N GLU A 329 5.31 31.40 12.99
CA GLU A 329 5.23 29.96 12.84
C GLU A 329 4.98 29.59 11.38
N GLU A 330 5.92 28.86 10.78
CA GLU A 330 5.84 28.39 9.40
C GLU A 330 5.81 26.87 9.38
N HIS A 331 4.79 26.28 8.79
CA HIS A 331 4.64 24.83 8.66
C HIS A 331 4.82 24.39 7.21
N ASN A 332 5.72 23.44 6.95
CA ASN A 332 5.88 22.92 5.60
C ASN A 332 4.61 22.19 5.14
N ILE A 333 4.26 22.41 3.89
CA ILE A 333 3.28 21.62 3.16
C ILE A 333 3.89 21.14 1.85
N SER A 334 3.66 19.88 1.53
CA SER A 334 4.12 19.27 0.30
C SER A 334 2.98 18.55 -0.40
N ALA A 335 2.91 18.67 -1.72
CA ALA A 335 1.94 17.94 -2.52
C ALA A 335 2.53 17.59 -3.89
N GLY A 336 2.12 16.44 -4.43
CA GLY A 336 2.61 15.99 -5.73
C GLY A 336 2.25 14.56 -6.06
N LEU A 337 3.10 13.94 -6.87
CA LEU A 337 2.94 12.57 -7.34
C LEU A 337 3.86 11.63 -6.58
N ARG A 338 3.34 10.46 -6.22
CA ARG A 338 4.01 9.38 -5.50
C ARG A 338 3.87 8.08 -6.27
N PHE A 339 5.01 7.44 -6.50
CA PHE A 339 5.20 6.23 -7.27
C PHE A 339 5.60 5.13 -6.29
N SER A 340 4.83 4.05 -6.25
CA SER A 340 5.03 2.91 -5.37
C SER A 340 5.36 1.68 -6.21
N LEU A 341 6.61 1.22 -6.15
CA LEU A 341 7.13 0.11 -6.95
C LEU A 341 7.40 -1.07 -6.02
N TYR A 342 6.41 -1.96 -5.87
CA TYR A 342 6.41 -3.11 -4.97
C TYR A 342 6.66 -4.44 -5.67
#